data_AF-A0A0B0IHD2-F1
#
_entry.id   AF-A0A0B0IHD2-F1
#
_cell.length_a   1.000
_cell.length_b   1.000
_cell.length_c   1.000
_cell.angle_alpha   90.00
_cell.angle_beta   90.00
_cell.angle_gamma   90.00
#
_symmetry.space_group_name_H-M   'P 1'
#
loop_
_entity.id
_entity.type
_entity.pdbx_description
1 polymer ?
#
loop_
_entity_poly.entity_id
_entity_poly.type
_entity_poly.pdbx_seq_one_letter_code
_entity_poly.pdbx_strand_id
1 'polypeptide(L)'
;MNLEDVKKFLEENKGQEDVKGYLEGLSKVTSEGVTAFLDTDEGKKLLQPKLDSYFTKGLETWKGNNLQKLVDEEVAKKNPSETPEQKEIRELKEKFATIETEKTRETLKNKALSTLSEKKLPTFLLDKLIGNDEDSTNESLIKFEEVWNSSIQSIKEELLKENGTTITDGSSNHSNTDNMSATQLMSQAYSQTK
;
A
#
# COMPACT_ATOMS: atom_id res chain seq x y z
N MET A 1 53.91 -62.19 -48.63
CA MET A 1 53.27 -61.99 -47.31
C MET A 1 51.90 -61.43 -47.55
N ASN A 2 50.89 -62.16 -47.08
CA ASN A 2 49.50 -61.75 -47.10
C ASN A 2 49.18 -60.89 -45.86
N LEU A 3 48.10 -60.10 -45.89
CA LEU A 3 47.57 -59.37 -44.74
C LEU A 3 47.32 -60.30 -43.54
N GLU A 4 46.89 -61.53 -43.81
CA GLU A 4 46.73 -62.59 -42.80
C GLU A 4 48.07 -62.97 -42.15
N ASP A 5 49.16 -63.06 -42.90
CA ASP A 5 50.49 -63.39 -42.35
C ASP A 5 50.99 -62.27 -41.44
N VAL A 6 50.75 -61.01 -41.82
CA VAL A 6 51.11 -59.82 -41.04
C VAL A 6 50.28 -59.73 -39.77
N LYS A 7 48.96 -59.99 -39.85
CA LYS A 7 48.10 -60.09 -38.66
C LYS A 7 48.60 -61.16 -37.71
N LYS A 8 48.88 -62.36 -38.22
CA LYS A 8 49.33 -63.48 -37.41
C LYS A 8 50.67 -63.18 -36.73
N PHE A 9 51.60 -62.53 -37.43
CA PHE A 9 52.86 -62.06 -36.87
C PHE A 9 52.65 -61.05 -35.74
N LEU A 10 51.77 -60.04 -35.94
CA LEU A 10 51.46 -59.05 -34.91
C LEU A 10 50.81 -59.70 -33.68
N GLU A 11 49.98 -60.74 -33.87
CA GLU A 11 49.32 -61.45 -32.78
C GLU A 11 50.24 -62.38 -31.99
N GLU A 12 51.08 -63.14 -32.68
CA GLU A 12 52.05 -64.05 -32.07
C GLU A 12 53.18 -63.28 -31.37
N ASN A 13 53.50 -62.07 -31.83
CA ASN A 13 54.57 -61.22 -31.27
C ASN A 13 54.07 -60.05 -30.42
N LYS A 14 52.82 -60.10 -29.92
CA LYS A 14 52.23 -59.07 -29.01
C LYS A 14 53.08 -58.78 -27.77
N GLY A 15 53.93 -59.73 -27.35
CA GLY A 15 54.82 -59.59 -26.21
C GLY A 15 56.20 -58.99 -26.51
N GLN A 16 56.58 -58.80 -27.78
CA GLN A 16 57.85 -58.15 -28.13
C GLN A 16 57.75 -56.64 -27.92
N GLU A 17 58.78 -56.04 -27.31
CA GLU A 17 58.83 -54.63 -26.94
C GLU A 17 58.66 -53.69 -28.15
N ASP A 18 59.30 -54.02 -29.28
CA ASP A 18 59.22 -53.23 -30.52
C ASP A 18 57.82 -53.29 -31.16
N VAL A 19 57.21 -54.48 -31.17
CA VAL A 19 55.85 -54.70 -31.70
C VAL A 19 54.82 -54.02 -30.80
N LYS A 20 55.02 -54.08 -29.49
CA LYS A 20 54.20 -53.42 -28.50
C LYS A 20 54.28 -51.91 -28.63
N GLY A 21 55.48 -51.32 -28.75
CA GLY A 21 55.66 -49.89 -28.94
C GLY A 21 55.03 -49.36 -30.24
N TYR A 22 55.09 -50.14 -31.33
CA TYR A 22 54.43 -49.80 -32.59
C TYR A 22 52.90 -49.90 -32.51
N LEU A 23 52.36 -50.96 -31.89
CA LEU A 23 50.93 -51.12 -31.65
C LEU A 23 50.39 -50.04 -30.71
N GLU A 24 51.14 -49.69 -29.67
CA GLU A 24 50.81 -48.59 -28.76
C GLU A 24 50.81 -47.26 -29.50
N GLY A 25 51.78 -47.01 -30.38
CA GLY A 25 51.83 -45.83 -31.25
C GLY A 25 50.64 -45.72 -32.21
N LEU A 26 50.19 -46.84 -32.78
CA LEU A 26 48.99 -46.92 -33.62
C LEU A 26 47.69 -46.76 -32.82
N SER A 27 47.69 -47.17 -31.55
CA SER A 27 46.54 -47.04 -30.65
C SER A 27 46.40 -45.66 -30.00
N LYS A 28 47.41 -44.78 -30.15
CA LYS A 28 47.34 -43.42 -29.62
C LYS A 28 46.21 -42.67 -30.30
N VAL A 29 45.28 -42.22 -29.48
CA VAL A 29 44.15 -41.38 -29.88
C VAL A 29 44.70 -40.02 -30.34
N THR A 30 44.82 -39.81 -31.64
CA THR A 30 45.23 -38.52 -32.22
C THR A 30 44.02 -37.61 -32.41
N SER A 31 44.20 -36.30 -32.27
CA SER A 31 43.10 -35.33 -32.43
C SER A 31 42.44 -35.42 -33.81
N GLU A 32 43.23 -35.62 -34.87
CA GLU A 32 42.73 -35.79 -36.24
C GLU A 32 41.98 -37.11 -36.42
N GLY A 33 42.48 -38.22 -35.86
CA GLY A 33 41.81 -39.52 -35.90
C GLY A 33 40.49 -39.54 -35.14
N VAL A 34 40.42 -38.87 -33.98
CA VAL A 34 39.17 -38.69 -33.24
C VAL A 34 38.17 -37.85 -34.02
N THR A 35 38.63 -36.74 -34.61
CA THR A 35 37.74 -35.86 -35.39
C THR A 35 37.18 -36.61 -36.60
N ALA A 36 38.04 -37.31 -37.35
CA ALA A 36 37.61 -38.14 -38.47
C ALA A 36 36.64 -39.26 -38.04
N PHE A 37 36.87 -39.90 -36.89
CA PHE A 37 35.95 -40.90 -36.34
C PHE A 37 34.62 -40.28 -35.91
N LEU A 38 34.63 -39.13 -35.24
CA LEU A 38 33.42 -38.41 -34.82
C LEU A 38 32.59 -37.89 -36.01
N ASP A 39 33.19 -37.74 -37.19
CA ASP A 39 32.47 -37.39 -38.42
C ASP A 39 31.76 -38.60 -39.07
N THR A 40 32.15 -39.83 -38.72
CA THR A 40 31.48 -41.07 -39.17
C THR A 40 30.14 -41.28 -38.47
N ASP A 41 29.26 -42.10 -39.07
CA ASP A 41 27.95 -42.44 -38.50
C ASP A 41 28.06 -43.11 -37.12
N GLU A 42 29.08 -43.94 -36.90
CA GLU A 42 29.32 -44.63 -35.63
C GLU A 42 29.78 -43.67 -34.53
N GLY A 43 30.69 -42.75 -34.87
CA GLY A 43 31.16 -41.72 -33.94
C GLY A 43 30.06 -40.72 -33.57
N LYS A 44 29.26 -40.28 -34.55
CA LYS A 44 28.06 -39.47 -34.30
C LYS A 44 27.10 -40.20 -33.39
N LYS A 45 26.75 -41.46 -33.68
CA LYS A 45 25.81 -42.24 -32.86
C LYS A 45 26.26 -42.42 -31.41
N LEU A 46 27.57 -42.46 -31.15
CA LEU A 46 28.13 -42.51 -29.80
C LEU A 46 28.09 -41.16 -29.08
N LEU A 47 28.37 -40.07 -29.79
CA LEU A 47 28.51 -38.74 -29.21
C LEU A 47 27.16 -38.00 -29.10
N GLN A 48 26.26 -38.18 -30.06
CA GLN A 48 24.95 -37.52 -30.15
C GLN A 48 24.18 -37.61 -28.83
N PRO A 49 23.99 -38.79 -28.20
CA PRO A 49 23.19 -38.89 -26.98
C PRO A 49 23.80 -38.14 -25.80
N LYS A 50 25.13 -38.04 -25.74
CA LYS A 50 25.84 -37.29 -24.68
C LYS A 50 25.68 -35.80 -24.90
N LEU A 51 25.91 -35.33 -26.13
CA LEU A 51 25.71 -33.93 -26.50
C LEU A 51 24.27 -33.50 -26.26
N ASP A 52 23.30 -34.30 -26.68
CA ASP A 52 21.88 -34.04 -26.46
C ASP A 52 21.55 -33.99 -24.96
N SER A 53 22.12 -34.89 -24.15
CA SER A 53 21.92 -34.86 -22.69
C SER A 53 22.49 -33.60 -22.06
N TYR A 54 23.72 -33.20 -22.41
CA TYR A 54 24.34 -31.99 -21.88
C TYR A 54 23.65 -30.72 -22.36
N PHE A 55 23.27 -30.67 -23.64
CA PHE A 55 22.50 -29.58 -24.21
C PHE A 55 21.15 -29.47 -23.53
N THR A 56 20.43 -30.58 -23.37
CA THR A 56 19.13 -30.61 -22.66
C THR A 56 19.29 -30.13 -21.23
N LYS A 57 20.29 -30.61 -20.47
CA LYS A 57 20.54 -30.15 -19.09
C LYS A 57 20.89 -28.67 -19.03
N GLY A 58 21.75 -28.20 -19.93
CA GLY A 58 22.13 -26.79 -20.01
C GLY A 58 20.93 -25.90 -20.34
N LEU A 59 20.10 -26.35 -21.28
CA LEU A 59 18.88 -25.67 -21.69
C LEU A 59 17.82 -25.67 -20.60
N GLU A 60 17.61 -26.78 -19.88
CA GLU A 60 16.71 -26.83 -18.72
C GLU A 60 17.21 -25.95 -17.55
N THR A 61 18.52 -25.93 -17.29
CA THR A 61 19.11 -25.03 -16.29
C THR A 61 18.96 -23.57 -16.69
N TRP A 62 19.21 -23.25 -17.95
CA TRP A 62 19.02 -21.91 -18.48
C TRP A 62 17.54 -21.50 -18.40
N LYS A 63 16.61 -22.38 -18.77
CA LYS A 63 15.16 -22.14 -18.63
C LYS A 63 14.78 -21.87 -17.18
N GLY A 64 15.20 -22.73 -16.24
CA GLY A 64 14.90 -22.56 -14.81
C GLY A 64 15.39 -21.22 -14.25
N ASN A 65 16.56 -20.75 -14.70
CA ASN A 65 17.16 -19.52 -14.19
C ASN A 65 16.70 -18.23 -14.89
N ASN A 66 16.29 -18.32 -16.16
CA ASN A 66 16.08 -17.14 -17.01
C ASN A 66 14.67 -17.03 -17.60
N LEU A 67 13.97 -18.16 -17.82
CA LEU A 67 12.67 -18.14 -18.50
C LEU A 67 11.62 -17.43 -17.65
N GLN A 68 11.64 -17.61 -16.32
CA GLN A 68 10.74 -16.87 -15.42
C GLN A 68 10.98 -15.36 -15.51
N LYS A 69 12.24 -14.91 -15.49
CA LYS A 69 12.58 -13.48 -15.59
C LYS A 69 12.12 -12.86 -16.92
N LEU A 70 12.33 -13.56 -18.03
CA LEU A 70 11.89 -13.09 -19.35
C LEU A 70 10.37 -13.09 -19.49
N VAL A 71 9.70 -14.09 -18.90
CA VAL A 71 8.24 -14.14 -18.82
C VAL A 71 7.73 -12.98 -17.97
N ASP A 72 8.31 -12.73 -16.79
CA ASP A 72 7.91 -11.64 -15.91
C ASP A 72 8.13 -10.27 -16.57
N GLU A 73 9.23 -10.08 -17.29
CA GLU A 73 9.52 -8.85 -18.04
C GLU A 73 8.54 -8.62 -19.20
N GLU A 74 8.22 -9.66 -19.99
CA GLU A 74 7.26 -9.55 -21.10
C GLU A 74 5.81 -9.47 -20.62
N VAL A 75 5.47 -10.16 -19.52
CA VAL A 75 4.17 -10.03 -18.86
C VAL A 75 4.02 -8.63 -18.26
N ALA A 76 5.05 -8.08 -17.62
CA ALA A 76 5.05 -6.69 -17.14
C ALA A 76 4.91 -5.67 -18.27
N LYS A 77 5.50 -5.93 -19.44
CA LYS A 77 5.36 -5.07 -20.63
C LYS A 77 3.97 -5.17 -21.29
N LYS A 78 3.36 -6.36 -21.32
CA LYS A 78 2.12 -6.63 -22.08
C LYS A 78 0.84 -6.58 -21.26
N ASN A 79 0.89 -6.85 -19.95
CA ASN A 79 -0.27 -6.90 -19.07
C ASN A 79 0.06 -6.24 -17.73
N PRO A 80 -0.29 -4.95 -17.53
CA PRO A 80 -0.06 -4.21 -16.28
C PRO A 80 -0.90 -4.67 -15.07
N SER A 81 -1.45 -5.88 -15.09
CA SER A 81 -2.41 -6.40 -14.11
C SER A 81 -1.84 -7.59 -13.32
N GLU A 82 -1.06 -7.22 -12.31
CA GLU A 82 -0.95 -7.76 -10.95
C GLU A 82 -0.33 -9.15 -10.69
N THR A 83 1.00 -9.15 -10.53
CA THR A 83 1.81 -10.17 -9.83
C THR A 83 1.49 -10.26 -8.31
N PRO A 84 1.95 -11.31 -7.58
CA PRO A 84 1.75 -11.42 -6.13
C PRO A 84 2.27 -10.20 -5.34
N GLU A 85 3.38 -9.62 -5.77
CA GLU A 85 3.94 -8.39 -5.22
C GLU A 85 3.04 -7.18 -5.51
N GLN A 86 2.38 -7.13 -6.67
CA GLN A 86 1.40 -6.09 -6.97
C GLN A 86 0.08 -6.28 -6.21
N LYS A 87 -0.32 -7.52 -5.90
CA LYS A 87 -1.43 -7.79 -4.97
C LYS A 87 -1.09 -7.27 -3.57
N GLU A 88 0.13 -7.50 -3.09
CA GLU A 88 0.61 -6.94 -1.83
C GLU A 88 0.66 -5.41 -1.87
N ILE A 89 1.11 -4.81 -2.97
CA ILE A 89 1.09 -3.35 -3.16
C ILE A 89 -0.35 -2.82 -3.22
N ARG A 90 -1.30 -3.53 -3.83
CA ARG A 90 -2.72 -3.16 -3.85
C ARG A 90 -3.32 -3.24 -2.47
N GLU A 91 -3.08 -4.33 -1.74
CA GLU A 91 -3.52 -4.47 -0.34
C GLU A 91 -2.88 -3.38 0.55
N LEU A 92 -1.60 -3.05 0.34
CA LEU A 92 -0.94 -1.95 1.02
C LEU A 92 -1.55 -0.60 0.64
N LYS A 93 -1.84 -0.35 -0.64
CA LYS A 93 -2.50 0.89 -1.11
C LYS A 93 -3.91 1.02 -0.55
N GLU A 94 -4.67 -0.06 -0.49
CA GLU A 94 -6.01 -0.09 0.09
C GLU A 94 -5.97 0.17 1.60
N LYS A 95 -4.99 -0.42 2.31
CA LYS A 95 -4.71 -0.11 3.71
C LYS A 95 -4.30 1.35 3.89
N PHE A 96 -3.43 1.88 3.03
CA PHE A 96 -3.01 3.28 3.07
C PHE A 96 -4.20 4.23 2.82
N ALA A 97 -5.03 3.96 1.83
CA ALA A 97 -6.23 4.74 1.56
C ALA A 97 -7.19 4.71 2.76
N THR A 98 -7.38 3.54 3.36
CA THR A 98 -8.20 3.40 4.58
C THR A 98 -7.61 4.24 5.72
N ILE A 99 -6.30 4.11 6.00
CA ILE A 99 -5.61 4.89 7.03
C ILE A 99 -5.69 6.40 6.75
N GLU A 100 -5.55 6.84 5.50
CA GLU A 100 -5.68 8.24 5.13
C GLU A 100 -7.11 8.76 5.36
N THR A 101 -8.13 7.96 5.01
CA THR A 101 -9.52 8.34 5.27
C THR A 101 -9.82 8.40 6.77
N GLU A 102 -9.33 7.43 7.55
CA GLU A 102 -9.48 7.41 9.01
C GLU A 102 -8.77 8.59 9.65
N LYS A 103 -7.52 8.87 9.25
CA LYS A 103 -6.75 10.01 9.74
C LYS A 103 -7.41 11.34 9.40
N THR A 104 -7.92 11.49 8.18
CA THR A 104 -8.65 12.69 7.78
C THR A 104 -9.93 12.84 8.60
N ARG A 105 -10.63 11.74 8.88
CA ARG A 105 -11.79 11.75 9.75
C ARG A 105 -11.44 12.10 11.18
N GLU A 106 -10.33 11.60 11.73
CA GLU A 106 -9.85 11.93 13.07
C GLU A 106 -9.41 13.39 13.20
N THR A 107 -8.73 13.94 12.19
CA THR A 107 -8.36 15.36 12.20
C THR A 107 -9.60 16.26 12.17
N LEU A 108 -10.60 15.91 11.36
CA LEU A 108 -11.90 16.59 11.34
C LEU A 108 -12.62 16.47 12.68
N LYS A 109 -12.64 15.27 13.29
CA LYS A 109 -13.19 15.06 14.64
C LYS A 109 -12.52 15.96 15.67
N ASN A 110 -11.19 16.03 15.68
CA ASN A 110 -10.45 16.84 16.64
C ASN A 110 -10.71 18.33 16.45
N LYS A 111 -10.74 18.82 15.19
CA LYS A 111 -11.12 20.22 14.89
C LYS A 111 -12.54 20.52 15.37
N ALA A 112 -13.51 19.69 14.99
CA ALA A 112 -14.90 19.85 15.39
C ALA A 112 -15.09 19.74 16.91
N LEU A 113 -14.35 18.86 17.59
CA LEU A 113 -14.35 18.75 19.05
C LEU A 113 -13.86 20.04 19.70
N SER A 114 -12.77 20.63 19.21
CA SER A 114 -12.27 21.93 19.67
C SER A 114 -13.31 23.02 19.46
N THR A 115 -13.91 23.11 18.27
CA THR A 115 -14.94 24.10 17.96
C THR A 115 -16.19 23.96 18.83
N LEU A 116 -16.68 22.74 19.04
CA LEU A 116 -17.83 22.49 19.93
C LEU A 116 -17.48 22.88 21.38
N SER A 117 -16.27 22.54 21.84
CA SER A 117 -15.82 22.86 23.20
C SER A 117 -15.68 24.37 23.41
N GLU A 118 -15.12 25.10 22.44
CA GLU A 118 -15.01 26.56 22.45
C GLU A 118 -16.38 27.23 22.50
N LYS A 119 -17.33 26.72 21.71
CA LYS A 119 -18.71 27.21 21.66
C LYS A 119 -19.60 26.69 22.79
N LYS A 120 -19.05 25.89 23.72
CA LYS A 120 -19.78 25.24 24.83
C LYS A 120 -20.99 24.44 24.35
N LEU A 121 -20.88 23.86 23.16
CA LEU A 121 -21.90 23.00 22.56
C LEU A 121 -21.68 21.54 22.99
N PRO A 122 -22.75 20.73 23.08
CA PRO A 122 -22.63 19.32 23.43
C PRO A 122 -21.76 18.52 22.44
N THR A 123 -20.84 17.72 22.96
CA THR A 123 -19.92 16.90 22.16
C THR A 123 -20.42 15.48 21.91
N PHE A 124 -21.51 15.06 22.57
CA PHE A 124 -22.09 13.70 22.46
C PHE A 124 -22.47 13.33 21.02
N LEU A 125 -22.85 14.33 20.21
CA LEU A 125 -23.27 14.12 18.82
C LEU A 125 -22.15 14.36 17.81
N LEU A 126 -20.90 14.55 18.26
CA LEU A 126 -19.76 14.84 17.39
C LEU A 126 -19.64 13.84 16.23
N ASP A 127 -19.79 12.54 16.49
CA ASP A 127 -19.70 11.49 15.46
C ASP A 127 -20.77 11.60 14.35
N LYS A 128 -21.88 12.29 14.61
CA LYS A 128 -22.96 12.55 13.64
C LYS A 128 -22.77 13.86 12.88
N LEU A 129 -21.90 14.74 13.36
CA LEU A 129 -21.64 16.06 12.77
C LEU A 129 -20.47 16.05 11.78
N ILE A 130 -19.65 14.98 11.75
CA ILE A 130 -18.54 14.85 10.80
C ILE A 130 -19.06 14.39 9.44
N GLY A 131 -18.85 15.23 8.43
CA GLY A 131 -19.19 14.98 7.03
C GLY A 131 -18.06 14.31 6.24
N ASN A 132 -18.17 14.33 4.91
CA ASN A 132 -17.17 13.75 4.00
C ASN A 132 -15.91 14.63 3.88
N ASP A 133 -16.03 15.92 4.20
CA ASP A 133 -15.00 16.94 4.07
C ASP A 133 -15.14 18.00 5.17
N GLU A 134 -14.21 18.96 5.18
CA GLU A 134 -14.18 20.06 6.15
C GLU A 134 -15.39 21.00 6.01
N ASP A 135 -15.85 21.24 4.78
CA ASP A 135 -16.95 22.16 4.49
C ASP A 135 -18.29 21.59 4.98
N SER A 136 -18.61 20.34 4.64
CA SER A 136 -19.81 19.64 5.10
C SER A 136 -19.85 19.45 6.62
N THR A 137 -18.68 19.27 7.24
CA THR A 137 -18.55 19.23 8.70
C THR A 137 -18.85 20.60 9.32
N ASN A 138 -18.30 21.68 8.75
CA ASN A 138 -18.55 23.04 9.23
C ASN A 138 -20.01 23.45 9.05
N GLU A 139 -20.65 23.15 7.93
CA GLU A 139 -22.07 23.39 7.73
C GLU A 139 -22.93 22.67 8.76
N SER A 140 -22.59 21.42 9.07
CA SER A 140 -23.30 20.63 10.08
C SER A 140 -23.13 21.21 11.47
N LEU A 141 -21.93 21.70 11.81
CA LEU A 141 -21.66 22.40 13.07
C LEU A 141 -22.44 23.71 13.19
N ILE A 142 -22.51 24.50 12.12
CA ILE A 142 -23.26 25.77 12.09
C ILE A 142 -24.75 25.50 12.30
N LYS A 143 -25.33 24.56 11.55
CA LYS A 143 -26.75 24.18 11.71
C LYS A 143 -27.04 23.68 13.13
N PHE A 144 -26.14 22.87 13.69
CA PHE A 144 -26.29 22.38 15.06
C PHE A 144 -26.26 23.52 16.08
N GLU A 145 -25.33 24.46 15.93
CA GLU A 145 -25.24 25.65 16.77
C GLU A 145 -26.51 26.52 16.70
N GLU A 146 -27.03 26.78 15.50
CA GLU A 146 -28.25 27.57 15.30
C GLU A 146 -29.45 26.93 15.99
N VAL A 147 -29.68 25.63 15.76
CA VAL A 147 -30.80 24.88 16.38
C VAL A 147 -30.65 24.84 17.89
N TRP A 148 -29.43 24.60 18.40
CA TRP A 148 -29.16 24.55 19.83
C TRP A 148 -29.41 25.90 20.50
N ASN A 149 -28.89 26.99 19.93
CA ASN A 149 -29.10 28.33 20.46
C ASN A 149 -30.57 28.75 20.41
N SER A 150 -31.28 28.44 19.32
CA SER A 150 -32.72 28.69 19.20
C SER A 150 -33.53 27.94 20.27
N SER A 151 -33.18 26.68 20.54
CA SER A 151 -33.81 25.89 21.60
C SER A 151 -33.54 26.49 22.98
N ILE A 152 -32.30 26.93 23.27
CA ILE A 152 -31.97 27.59 24.54
C ILE A 152 -32.74 28.90 24.70
N GLN A 153 -32.88 29.70 23.65
CA GLN A 153 -33.66 30.94 23.70
C GLN A 153 -35.14 30.65 23.99
N SER A 154 -35.72 29.67 23.29
CA SER A 154 -37.11 29.25 23.52
C SER A 154 -37.34 28.79 24.96
N ILE A 155 -36.41 27.99 25.52
CA ILE A 155 -36.46 27.54 26.92
C ILE A 155 -36.35 28.75 27.88
N LYS A 156 -35.46 29.70 27.61
CA LYS A 156 -35.34 30.92 28.43
C LYS A 156 -36.62 31.76 28.40
N GLU A 157 -37.24 31.91 27.24
CA GLU A 157 -38.52 32.62 27.10
C GLU A 157 -39.64 31.91 27.85
N GLU A 158 -39.70 30.59 27.78
CA GLU A 158 -40.67 29.79 28.52
C GLU A 158 -40.46 29.90 30.04
N LEU A 159 -39.21 29.76 30.51
CA LEU A 159 -38.85 29.96 31.91
C LEU A 159 -39.13 31.39 32.39
N LEU A 160 -38.95 32.40 31.53
CA LEU A 160 -39.27 33.80 31.85
C LEU A 160 -40.78 34.03 31.87
N LYS A 161 -41.58 33.31 31.06
CA LYS A 161 -43.04 33.35 31.15
C LYS A 161 -43.55 32.63 32.40
N GLU A 162 -42.90 31.53 32.79
CA GLU A 162 -43.30 30.73 33.95
C GLU A 162 -42.87 31.36 35.29
N ASN A 163 -41.66 31.93 35.35
CA ASN A 163 -41.07 32.48 36.58
C ASN A 163 -40.94 34.02 36.58
N GLY A 164 -41.26 34.69 35.47
CA GLY A 164 -41.27 36.14 35.40
C GLY A 164 -42.44 36.69 36.17
N THR A 165 -42.15 37.35 37.29
CA THR A 165 -43.12 38.16 38.03
C THR A 165 -43.72 39.20 37.08
N THR A 166 -45.01 39.04 36.75
CA THR A 166 -45.81 40.14 36.23
C THR A 166 -45.82 41.22 37.29
N ILE A 167 -45.03 42.28 37.11
CA ILE A 167 -45.24 43.52 37.86
C ILE A 167 -46.54 44.09 37.30
N THR A 168 -47.63 43.88 38.03
CA THR A 168 -48.91 44.51 37.76
C THR A 168 -48.74 46.02 37.92
N ASP A 169 -48.95 46.75 36.83
CA ASP A 169 -49.07 48.20 36.82
C ASP A 169 -50.25 48.62 37.72
N GLY A 170 -49.91 48.98 38.96
CA GLY A 170 -50.74 49.80 39.82
C GLY A 170 -50.33 51.25 39.62
N SER A 171 -50.97 51.92 38.65
CA SER A 171 -51.04 53.36 38.46
C SER A 171 -50.38 54.19 39.57
N SER A 172 -49.19 54.74 39.32
CA SER A 172 -48.81 56.06 39.86
C SER A 172 -47.59 56.66 39.15
N ASN A 173 -47.88 57.75 38.44
CA ASN A 173 -47.03 58.88 38.05
C ASN A 173 -45.63 58.61 37.46
N HIS A 174 -45.53 58.85 36.16
CA HIS A 174 -44.31 58.87 35.36
C HIS A 174 -43.43 60.09 35.70
N SER A 175 -42.25 59.87 36.30
CA SER A 175 -41.12 60.78 36.17
C SER A 175 -40.01 60.09 35.38
N ASN A 176 -39.65 60.73 34.27
CA ASN A 176 -38.78 60.22 33.21
C ASN A 176 -37.35 60.03 33.72
N THR A 177 -37.00 58.79 34.08
CA THR A 177 -35.67 58.36 34.55
C THR A 177 -34.89 57.59 33.48
N ASP A 178 -35.48 57.38 32.31
CA ASP A 178 -34.95 56.47 31.27
C ASP A 178 -33.62 56.92 30.64
N ASN A 179 -33.09 58.09 31.01
CA ASN A 179 -31.79 58.57 30.54
C ASN A 179 -30.88 59.10 31.65
N MET A 180 -30.94 58.52 32.85
CA MET A 180 -30.03 58.85 33.95
C MET A 180 -29.03 57.73 34.17
N SER A 181 -27.74 58.06 34.22
CA SER A 181 -26.70 57.09 34.56
C SER A 181 -26.91 56.57 35.99
N ALA A 182 -26.42 55.36 36.29
CA ALA A 182 -26.56 54.73 37.59
C ALA A 182 -26.11 55.63 38.77
N THR A 183 -25.10 56.48 38.53
CA THR A 183 -24.58 57.44 39.50
C THR A 183 -25.57 58.60 39.77
N GLN A 184 -26.33 59.02 38.76
CA GLN A 184 -27.34 60.06 38.87
C GLN A 184 -28.63 59.55 39.54
N LEU A 185 -28.96 58.27 39.38
CA LEU A 185 -30.07 57.64 40.11
C LEU A 185 -29.75 57.52 41.60
N MET A 186 -28.51 57.14 41.93
CA MET A 186 -28.09 56.98 43.32
C MET A 186 -28.00 58.31 44.07
N SER A 187 -27.60 59.41 43.41
CA SER A 187 -27.57 60.74 44.03
C SER A 187 -28.97 61.32 44.26
N GLN A 188 -29.93 61.03 43.38
CA GLN A 188 -31.32 61.45 43.54
C GLN A 188 -32.04 60.68 44.66
N ALA A 189 -31.70 59.41 44.88
CA ALA A 189 -32.20 58.65 46.01
C ALA A 189 -31.68 59.19 47.35
N TYR A 190 -30.41 59.63 47.41
CA TYR A 190 -29.80 60.14 48.64
C TYR A 190 -30.30 61.54 49.04
N SER A 191 -30.70 62.37 48.08
CA SER A 191 -31.22 63.72 48.35
C SER A 191 -32.65 63.72 48.90
N GLN A 192 -33.41 62.65 48.73
CA GLN A 192 -34.77 62.51 49.28
C GLN A 192 -34.80 62.01 50.73
N THR A 193 -33.66 61.59 51.29
CA THR A 193 -33.55 61.10 52.67
C THR A 193 -33.13 62.17 53.69
N LYS A 194 -33.37 63.46 53.43
CA LYS A 194 -33.09 64.56 54.37
C LYS A 194 -34.34 65.39 54.66
#